data_AF-A0A1Q6ZIR8-F1
#
_entry.id   AF-A0A1Q6ZIR8-F1
#
_cell.length_a   1.000
_cell.length_b   1.000
_cell.length_c   1.000
_cell.angle_alpha   90.00
_cell.angle_beta   90.00
_cell.angle_gamma   90.00
#
_symmetry.space_group_name_H-M   'P 1'
#
loop_
_entity.id
_entity.type
_entity.pdbx_description
1 polymer ?
#
loop_
_entity_poly.entity_id
_entity_poly.type
_entity_poly.pdbx_seq_one_letter_code
_entity_poly.pdbx_strand_id
1 'polypeptide(L)'
;MTIGPLGGTISAGPHWLAVPPGALLRPTAITMTAPTGQGVNAVKFKPVGLQFLAPAALNMSYANCSLLGILLPKRIAYTDDNLNIISYLLSLDNLLAKRVTGKVNHFSEYAVAW
;
A
#
# COMPACT_ATOMS: atom_id res chain seq x y z
N MET A 1 -2.68 -12.08 -9.28
CA MET A 1 -4.00 -12.75 -9.13
C MET A 1 -5.08 -11.91 -9.78
N THR A 2 -6.32 -12.41 -9.92
CA THR A 2 -7.42 -11.63 -10.51
C THR A 2 -8.41 -11.21 -9.43
N ILE A 3 -8.74 -9.91 -9.37
CA ILE A 3 -9.82 -9.37 -8.53
C ILE A 3 -10.97 -8.94 -9.43
N GLY A 4 -12.18 -9.38 -9.09
CA GLY A 4 -13.40 -9.01 -9.79
C GLY A 4 -14.23 -7.95 -9.06
N PRO A 5 -15.47 -7.70 -9.52
CA PRO A 5 -16.33 -6.68 -8.94
C PRO A 5 -16.73 -6.88 -7.48
N LEU A 6 -16.62 -8.10 -6.97
CA LEU A 6 -16.87 -8.41 -5.55
C LEU A 6 -15.70 -7.98 -4.64
N GLY A 7 -14.61 -7.44 -5.20
CA GLY A 7 -13.43 -7.07 -4.44
C GLY A 7 -12.61 -8.30 -4.04
N GLY A 8 -11.73 -8.11 -3.07
CA GLY A 8 -10.85 -9.15 -2.56
C GLY A 8 -9.61 -8.58 -1.89
N THR A 9 -8.77 -9.47 -1.36
CA THR A 9 -7.51 -9.08 -0.70
C THR A 9 -6.33 -9.70 -1.43
N ILE A 10 -5.28 -8.90 -1.61
CA ILE A 10 -3.99 -9.38 -2.12
C ILE A 10 -2.89 -9.04 -1.12
N SER A 11 -1.85 -9.86 -1.06
CA SER A 11 -0.75 -9.69 -0.11
C SER A 11 0.61 -9.82 -0.77
N ALA A 12 1.61 -9.12 -0.23
CA ALA A 12 3.02 -9.28 -0.55
C ALA A 12 3.83 -9.18 0.74
N GLY A 13 4.42 -10.29 1.16
CA GLY A 13 5.07 -10.38 2.47
C GLY A 13 4.09 -10.01 3.61
N PRO A 14 4.47 -9.11 4.53
CA PRO A 14 3.60 -8.70 5.63
C PRO A 14 2.60 -7.60 5.25
N HIS A 15 2.56 -7.17 3.98
CA HIS A 15 1.68 -6.09 3.49
C HIS A 15 0.49 -6.67 2.75
N TRP A 16 -0.66 -5.99 2.83
CA TRP A 16 -1.85 -6.40 2.10
C TRP A 16 -2.68 -5.21 1.64
N LEU A 17 -3.42 -5.41 0.55
CA LEU A 17 -4.37 -4.45 -0.02
C LEU A 17 -5.75 -5.11 -0.03
N ALA A 18 -6.71 -4.49 0.64
CA ALA A 18 -8.13 -4.87 0.54
C ALA A 18 -8.82 -3.96 -0.49
N VAL A 19 -9.32 -4.59 -1.55
CA VAL A 19 -10.11 -3.96 -2.60
C VAL A 19 -11.59 -4.19 -2.24
N PRO A 20 -12.38 -3.13 -1.97
CA PRO A 20 -13.78 -3.30 -1.62
C PRO A 20 -14.62 -3.71 -2.85
N PRO A 21 -15.82 -4.28 -2.64
CA PRO A 21 -16.79 -4.49 -3.71
C PRO A 21 -17.07 -3.18 -4.47
N GLY A 22 -17.22 -3.28 -5.79
CA GLY A 22 -17.49 -2.14 -6.67
C GLY A 22 -16.28 -1.26 -6.99
N ALA A 23 -15.11 -1.49 -6.39
CA ALA A 23 -13.90 -0.76 -6.73
C ALA A 23 -13.42 -1.02 -8.16
N LEU A 24 -13.72 -2.20 -8.71
CA LEU A 24 -13.46 -2.62 -10.09
C LEU A 24 -14.76 -3.10 -10.72
N LEU A 25 -14.99 -2.79 -12.00
CA LEU A 25 -16.19 -3.24 -12.72
C LEU A 25 -15.98 -4.54 -13.49
N ARG A 26 -14.73 -5.01 -13.61
CA ARG A 26 -14.37 -6.19 -14.39
C ARG A 26 -13.26 -6.97 -13.68
N PRO A 27 -13.18 -8.30 -13.88
CA PRO A 27 -12.03 -9.08 -13.47
C PRO A 27 -10.73 -8.46 -14.00
N THR A 28 -9.85 -8.06 -13.09
CA THR A 28 -8.59 -7.39 -13.40
C THR A 28 -7.45 -8.18 -12.81
N ALA A 29 -6.44 -8.50 -13.62
CA ALA A 29 -5.21 -9.11 -13.14
C ALA A 29 -4.39 -8.05 -12.40
N ILE A 30 -4.08 -8.32 -11.14
CA ILE A 30 -3.37 -7.44 -10.23
C ILE A 30 -2.17 -8.17 -9.66
N THR A 31 -1.04 -7.46 -9.62
CA THR A 31 0.18 -7.90 -8.97
C THR A 31 0.57 -6.89 -7.92
N MET A 32 0.93 -7.37 -6.73
CA MET A 32 1.54 -6.61 -5.65
C MET A 32 2.88 -7.27 -5.33
N THR A 33 3.95 -6.49 -5.31
CA THR A 33 5.28 -6.95 -4.93
C THR A 33 5.82 -6.08 -3.80
N ALA A 34 6.55 -6.67 -2.87
CA ALA A 34 7.25 -5.95 -1.81
C ALA A 34 8.77 -6.02 -2.09
N PRO A 35 9.39 -4.97 -2.67
CA PRO A 35 10.82 -4.96 -2.93
C PRO A 35 11.62 -5.07 -1.63
N THR A 36 12.72 -5.81 -1.67
CA THR A 36 13.67 -5.95 -0.55
C THR A 36 14.99 -5.27 -0.86
N GLY A 37 15.73 -4.86 0.18
CA GLY A 37 17.07 -4.27 0.01
C GLY A 37 17.11 -2.75 -0.22
N GLN A 38 15.95 -2.09 -0.22
CA GLN A 38 15.86 -0.62 -0.38
C GLN A 38 15.97 0.16 0.94
N GLY A 39 16.07 -0.53 2.09
CA GLY A 39 16.10 0.12 3.42
C GLY A 39 14.76 0.69 3.88
N VAL A 40 13.71 0.59 3.07
CA VAL A 40 12.34 1.02 3.39
C VAL A 40 11.35 -0.12 3.13
N ASN A 41 10.17 -0.04 3.76
CA ASN A 41 9.06 -0.93 3.45
C ASN A 41 8.24 -0.33 2.32
N ALA A 42 8.34 -0.93 1.13
CA ALA A 42 7.66 -0.49 -0.08
C ALA A 42 6.82 -1.59 -0.70
N VAL A 43 5.81 -1.19 -1.47
CA VAL A 43 5.02 -2.07 -2.32
C VAL A 43 4.83 -1.45 -3.69
N LYS A 44 4.88 -2.28 -4.73
CA LYS A 44 4.66 -1.87 -6.12
C LYS A 44 3.47 -2.64 -6.69
N PHE A 45 2.55 -1.90 -7.30
CA PHE A 45 1.36 -2.47 -7.93
C PHE A 45 1.47 -2.48 -9.46
N LYS A 46 0.92 -3.53 -10.07
CA LYS A 46 0.68 -3.60 -11.52
C LYS A 46 -0.76 -4.06 -11.80
N PRO A 47 -1.39 -3.58 -12.90
CA PRO A 47 -0.84 -2.63 -13.88
C PRO A 47 -0.76 -1.20 -13.31
N VAL A 48 0.29 -0.47 -13.70
CA VAL A 48 0.50 0.92 -13.25
C VAL A 48 -0.65 1.80 -13.75
N GLY A 49 -1.13 2.70 -12.89
CA GLY A 49 -2.17 3.66 -13.26
C GLY A 49 -3.60 3.09 -13.28
N LEU A 50 -3.82 1.81 -12.92
CA LEU A 50 -5.17 1.30 -12.69
C LEU A 50 -5.87 2.18 -11.65
N GLN A 51 -7.05 2.71 -11.97
CA GLN A 51 -7.85 3.52 -11.03
C GLN A 51 -9.00 2.71 -10.44
N PHE A 52 -9.24 2.89 -9.15
CA PHE A 52 -10.39 2.33 -8.47
C PHE A 52 -11.55 3.33 -8.45
N LEU A 53 -12.77 2.81 -8.60
CA LEU A 53 -14.00 3.60 -8.42
C LEU A 53 -14.30 3.86 -6.94
N ALA A 54 -13.86 2.95 -6.07
CA ALA A 54 -13.94 3.07 -4.62
C ALA A 54 -12.54 2.82 -4.02
N PRO A 55 -12.05 3.68 -3.12
CA PRO A 55 -10.69 3.57 -2.59
C PRO A 55 -10.41 2.20 -1.96
N ALA A 56 -9.30 1.58 -2.33
CA ALA A 56 -8.79 0.38 -1.67
C ALA A 56 -8.04 0.76 -0.38
N ALA A 57 -7.96 -0.18 0.57
CA ALA A 57 -7.23 0.00 1.83
C ALA A 57 -5.89 -0.74 1.76
N LEU A 58 -4.79 0.01 1.69
CA LEU A 58 -3.44 -0.53 1.75
C LEU A 58 -2.95 -0.54 3.18
N ASN A 59 -2.59 -1.70 3.69
CA ASN A 59 -2.09 -1.89 5.03
C ASN A 59 -0.64 -2.39 4.99
N MET A 60 0.27 -1.54 5.47
CA MET A 60 1.71 -1.78 5.46
C MET A 60 2.24 -1.99 6.87
N SER A 61 3.15 -2.95 7.01
CA SER A 61 3.83 -3.27 8.27
C SER A 61 5.10 -2.45 8.34
N TYR A 62 5.45 -1.97 9.52
CA TYR A 62 6.79 -1.43 9.81
C TYR A 62 7.41 -2.12 11.03
N ALA A 63 6.95 -3.34 11.34
CA ALA A 63 7.44 -4.10 12.48
C ALA A 63 8.95 -4.43 12.42
N ASN A 64 9.53 -4.43 11.22
CA ASN A 64 10.96 -4.61 10.95
C ASN A 64 11.79 -3.31 11.03
N CYS A 65 11.16 -2.14 11.16
CA CYS A 65 11.87 -0.87 11.33
C CYS A 65 12.35 -0.71 12.78
N SER A 66 13.54 -0.09 12.95
CA SER A 66 14.14 0.12 14.27
C SER A 66 13.41 1.16 15.12
N LEU A 67 13.58 1.05 16.44
CA LEU A 67 12.80 1.74 17.48
C LEU A 67 12.80 3.28 17.40
N LEU A 68 13.81 3.89 16.77
CA LEU A 68 13.93 5.35 16.62
C LEU A 68 12.78 5.96 15.79
N GLY A 69 12.10 5.16 14.97
CA GLY A 69 10.89 5.56 14.26
C GLY A 69 9.62 5.54 15.11
N ILE A 70 9.60 5.03 16.35
CA ILE A 70 8.33 4.83 17.08
C ILE A 70 7.64 6.14 17.49
N LEU A 71 8.38 7.25 17.60
CA LEU A 71 7.86 8.52 18.11
C LEU A 71 7.05 9.34 17.09
N LEU A 72 7.17 9.03 15.79
CA LEU A 72 6.50 9.80 14.73
C LEU A 72 5.43 8.94 14.05
N PRO A 73 4.18 9.44 13.93
CA PRO A 73 3.10 8.71 13.28
C PRO A 73 3.47 8.41 11.83
N LYS A 74 3.33 7.14 11.45
CA LYS A 74 3.65 6.67 10.10
C LYS A 74 2.58 7.03 9.10
N ARG A 75 3.03 7.34 7.90
CA ARG A 75 2.19 7.60 6.74
C ARG A 75 2.60 6.68 5.61
N ILE A 76 1.69 6.49 4.66
CA ILE A 76 2.04 5.91 3.37
C ILE A 76 2.30 7.05 2.40
N ALA A 77 3.47 7.03 1.77
CA ALA A 77 3.86 7.92 0.69
C ALA A 77 3.60 7.25 -0.66
N TYR A 78 3.04 8.00 -1.61
CA TYR A 78 3.10 7.70 -3.03
C TYR A 78 4.47 8.15 -3.54
N THR A 79 5.21 7.24 -4.17
CA THR A 79 6.56 7.51 -4.67
C THR A 79 6.70 7.26 -6.17
N ASP A 80 7.77 7.79 -6.75
CA ASP A 80 8.30 7.30 -8.02
C ASP A 80 9.13 6.01 -7.83
N ASP A 81 9.70 5.49 -8.92
CA ASP A 81 10.54 4.30 -8.94
C ASP A 81 11.88 4.47 -8.16
N ASN A 82 12.27 5.71 -7.85
CA ASN A 82 13.47 6.05 -7.08
C ASN A 82 13.14 6.34 -5.61
N LEU A 83 11.91 6.07 -5.17
CA LEU A 83 11.40 6.34 -3.83
C LEU A 83 11.31 7.84 -3.47
N ASN A 84 11.34 8.74 -4.46
CA ASN A 84 11.05 10.15 -4.21
C ASN A 84 9.56 10.29 -3.86
N ILE A 85 9.27 10.98 -2.77
CA ILE A 85 7.90 11.18 -2.29
C ILE A 85 7.21 12.20 -3.20
N ILE A 86 6.15 11.76 -3.88
CA ILE A 86 5.28 12.62 -4.69
C ILE A 86 4.19 13.23 -3.81
N SER A 87 3.56 12.40 -2.97
CA SER A 87 2.52 12.86 -2.03
C SER A 87 2.29 11.85 -0.92
N TYR A 88 1.59 12.25 0.13
CA TYR A 88 1.15 11.35 1.19
C TYR A 88 -0.31 10.98 1.04
N LEU A 89 -0.63 9.72 1.34
CA LEU A 89 -2.01 9.27 1.41
C LEU A 89 -2.65 9.75 2.72
N LEU A 90 -3.97 9.75 2.73
CA LEU A 90 -4.71 9.79 3.99
C LEU A 90 -4.46 8.45 4.70
N SER A 91 -3.71 8.51 5.80
CA SER A 91 -3.23 7.33 6.52
C SER A 91 -3.63 7.35 7.99
N LEU A 92 -3.84 6.17 8.54
CA LEU A 92 -4.04 5.92 9.96
C LEU A 92 -2.95 4.96 10.45
N ASP A 93 -2.18 5.41 11.44
CA ASP A 93 -1.14 4.61 12.06
C ASP A 93 -1.66 3.86 13.29
N ASN A 94 -1.29 2.59 13.40
CA ASN A 94 -1.51 1.75 14.57
C ASN A 94 -0.15 1.34 15.15
N LEU A 95 0.34 2.16 16.10
CA LEU A 95 1.63 1.99 16.78
C LEU A 95 1.76 0.64 17.51
N LEU A 96 0.66 0.14 18.09
CA LEU A 96 0.66 -1.12 18.82
C LEU A 96 0.85 -2.31 17.87
N ALA A 97 0.14 -2.30 16.73
CA ALA A 97 0.28 -3.34 15.72
C ALA A 97 1.55 -3.16 14.86
N LYS A 98 2.19 -1.99 14.91
CA LYS A 98 3.26 -1.53 14.02
C LYS A 98 2.84 -1.55 12.55
N ARG A 99 1.67 -0.98 12.25
CA ARG A 99 1.07 -0.97 10.91
C ARG A 99 0.43 0.37 10.58
N VAL A 100 0.58 0.80 9.33
CA VAL A 100 -0.09 1.99 8.79
C VAL A 100 -1.06 1.58 7.69
N THR A 101 -2.25 2.17 7.70
CA THR A 101 -3.29 1.93 6.67
C THR A 101 -3.53 3.21 5.89
N GLY A 102 -3.47 3.16 4.56
CA GLY A 102 -3.75 4.29 3.68
C GLY A 102 -4.81 3.99 2.62
N LYS A 103 -5.57 5.01 2.22
CA LYS A 103 -6.57 4.92 1.14
C LYS A 103 -5.92 5.08 -0.23
N VAL A 104 -5.96 4.04 -1.05
CA VAL A 104 -5.35 3.97 -2.38
C VAL A 104 -6.43 4.08 -3.47
N ASN A 105 -6.31 5.10 -4.33
CA ASN A 105 -7.25 5.32 -5.44
C ASN A 105 -6.73 4.80 -6.78
N HIS A 106 -5.42 4.54 -6.88
CA HIS A 106 -4.81 4.07 -8.12
C HIS A 106 -3.62 3.16 -7.83
N PHE A 107 -3.13 2.42 -8.82
CA PHE A 107 -1.94 1.58 -8.69
C PHE A 107 -0.66 2.33 -9.01
N SER A 108 0.27 2.24 -8.07
CA SER A 108 1.56 2.89 -8.12
C SER A 108 2.57 2.21 -7.20
N GLU A 109 3.66 2.89 -6.90
CA GLU A 109 4.61 2.53 -5.85
C GLU A 109 4.30 3.31 -4.56
N TYR A 110 4.36 2.61 -3.43
CA TYR A 110 4.05 3.18 -2.12
C TYR A 110 5.06 2.72 -1.09
N ALA A 111 5.44 3.63 -0.18
CA ALA A 111 6.37 3.34 0.90
C ALA A 111 5.88 3.85 2.25
N VAL A 112 6.30 3.20 3.34
CA VAL A 112 6.14 3.75 4.69
C VAL A 112 7.12 4.90 4.90
N ALA A 113 6.62 6.03 5.40
CA ALA A 113 7.40 7.25 5.65
C ALA A 113 6.99 7.95 6.95
N TRP A 114 7.85 8.83 7.47
CA TRP A 114 7.65 9.64 8.68
C TRP A 114 8.50 10.91 8.70
#